data_AF-A0A420YDX4-F1
#
_entry.id   AF-A0A420YDX4-F1
#
_cell.length_a   1.000
_cell.length_b   1.000
_cell.length_c   1.000
_cell.angle_alpha   90.00
_cell.angle_beta   90.00
_cell.angle_gamma   90.00
#
_symmetry.space_group_name_H-M   'P 1'
#
loop_
_entity.id
_entity.type
_entity.pdbx_description
1 polymer ?
#
loop_
_entity_poly.entity_id
_entity_poly.type
_entity_poly.pdbx_seq_one_letter_code
_entity_poly.pdbx_strand_id
1 'polypeptide(L)'
;MSTERACVACRSAKAKCDHTRPTCGRCAQRGLICSGLPVEANFTFRDENEVAKRNSQRARREQPRYGNIPTSGVTSTLSGIYGPSPHQPSQRAAGDVTVPPQQDYWWLSRRALAVVPGPLKRDVETRAVERFFLNWILHPSNQGISPGYMSELPMLYHGAQQYSVLWLAVRAMAFADMRNERAENVPFQVKARQHYGAALTAMRAAIDGQKDLGDDGMLTAMLLIDHFELMYLARNDPLSAHSEAIRHVLQTRGEGQLYTPTRFSLWRLTHYRLQAWQTLSRERPDAQQIEWLHKLNMERPDLRICAHVLHMNILSASSKTLTQPSNDDPAERLTKLNQAKQLASEMQDLITSVENWASEMAQVWKVKEDDPRNIAQPQDVDESPQFPIPHFPYPRLITYDDIWLV
;
A
#
# COMPACT_ATOMS: atom_id res chain seq x y z
N MET A 1 6.85 35.13 -20.13
CA MET A 1 6.64 35.56 -18.73
C MET A 1 5.37 34.89 -18.23
N SER A 2 5.48 33.89 -17.36
CA SER A 2 4.35 32.99 -16.99
C SER A 2 3.34 33.69 -16.07
N THR A 3 2.16 34.01 -16.61
CA THR A 3 0.94 34.42 -15.89
C THR A 3 0.09 33.21 -15.43
N GLU A 4 0.58 31.99 -15.69
CA GLU A 4 -0.14 30.73 -15.46
C GLU A 4 -0.37 30.47 -13.97
N ARG A 5 0.50 30.98 -13.10
CA ARG A 5 0.31 30.93 -11.65
C ARG A 5 0.23 32.36 -11.12
N ALA A 6 -0.95 32.97 -11.13
CA ALA A 6 -1.23 34.24 -10.47
C ALA A 6 -2.65 34.20 -9.91
N CYS A 7 -2.93 34.90 -8.81
CA CYS A 7 -4.30 35.01 -8.33
C CYS A 7 -5.20 35.69 -9.38
N VAL A 8 -6.51 35.48 -9.32
CA VAL A 8 -7.45 35.99 -10.35
C VAL A 8 -7.29 37.49 -10.59
N ALA A 9 -7.17 38.29 -9.51
CA ALA A 9 -7.00 39.74 -9.60
C ALA A 9 -5.63 40.16 -10.18
N CYS A 10 -4.54 39.45 -9.86
CA CYS A 10 -3.24 39.73 -10.48
C CYS A 10 -3.19 39.28 -11.94
N ARG A 11 -3.90 38.19 -12.28
CA ARG A 11 -3.99 37.67 -13.65
C ARG A 11 -4.79 38.63 -14.54
N SER A 12 -5.92 39.15 -14.08
CA SER A 12 -6.69 40.16 -14.82
C SER A 12 -5.89 41.46 -15.01
N ALA A 13 -5.11 41.86 -14.01
CA ALA A 13 -4.19 42.99 -14.09
C ALA A 13 -2.90 42.72 -14.88
N LYS A 14 -2.72 41.52 -15.45
CA LYS A 14 -1.48 41.04 -16.13
C LYS A 14 -0.20 41.32 -15.32
N ALA A 15 -0.29 41.23 -14.00
CA ALA A 15 0.78 41.56 -13.07
C ALA A 15 1.35 40.29 -12.40
N LYS A 16 2.60 40.36 -11.95
CA LYS A 16 3.22 39.28 -11.15
C LYS A 16 2.56 39.18 -9.78
N CYS A 17 2.22 37.96 -9.37
CA CYS A 17 1.67 37.62 -8.06
C CYS A 17 2.80 37.06 -7.18
N ASP A 18 2.87 37.51 -5.92
CA ASP A 18 3.85 37.07 -4.91
C ASP A 18 3.40 35.85 -4.11
N HIS A 19 2.16 35.39 -4.31
CA HIS A 19 1.62 34.13 -3.77
C HIS A 19 1.54 34.01 -2.25
N THR A 20 1.74 35.11 -1.53
CA THR A 20 1.54 35.17 -0.08
C THR A 20 0.07 34.88 0.26
N ARG A 21 -0.14 34.15 1.36
CA ARG A 21 -1.46 33.79 1.90
C ARG A 21 -1.68 34.51 3.24
N PRO A 22 -2.90 34.94 3.58
CA PRO A 22 -4.18 34.70 2.88
C PRO A 22 -4.45 35.63 1.68
N THR A 23 -3.79 36.78 1.60
CA THR A 23 -3.91 37.75 0.50
C THR A 23 -2.53 38.06 -0.08
N CYS A 24 -2.43 38.18 -1.41
CA CYS A 24 -1.15 38.53 -2.02
C CYS A 24 -0.82 40.00 -1.76
N GLY A 25 0.46 40.35 -1.59
CA GLY A 25 0.89 41.70 -1.18
C GLY A 25 0.43 42.79 -2.15
N ARG A 26 0.29 42.47 -3.44
CA ARG A 26 -0.19 43.41 -4.46
C ARG A 26 -1.70 43.65 -4.40
N CYS A 27 -2.48 42.62 -4.06
CA CYS A 27 -3.91 42.79 -3.79
C CYS A 27 -4.13 43.57 -2.50
N ALA A 28 -3.34 43.29 -1.46
CA ALA A 28 -3.37 44.02 -0.20
C ALA A 28 -3.08 45.52 -0.39
N GLN A 29 -2.02 45.86 -1.13
CA GLN A 29 -1.62 47.25 -1.38
C GLN A 29 -2.66 48.02 -2.21
N ARG A 30 -3.43 47.33 -3.05
CA ARG A 30 -4.45 47.93 -3.92
C ARG A 30 -5.88 47.87 -3.35
N GLY A 31 -6.05 47.32 -2.15
CA GLY A 31 -7.37 47.10 -1.56
C GLY A 31 -8.27 46.16 -2.36
N LEU A 32 -7.69 45.24 -3.15
CA LEU A 32 -8.44 44.30 -3.99
C LEU A 32 -8.67 42.98 -3.24
N ILE A 33 -9.86 42.39 -3.40
CA ILE A 33 -10.18 41.07 -2.85
C ILE A 33 -9.37 40.01 -3.60
N CYS A 34 -8.47 39.32 -2.87
CA CYS A 34 -7.62 38.27 -3.42
C CYS A 34 -8.31 36.91 -3.30
N SER A 35 -8.95 36.45 -4.37
CA SER A 35 -9.59 35.12 -4.43
C SER A 35 -8.62 33.93 -4.59
N GLY A 36 -7.30 34.17 -4.47
CA GLY A 36 -6.30 33.13 -4.61
C GLY A 36 -6.12 32.61 -6.05
N LEU A 37 -5.43 31.47 -6.18
CA LEU A 37 -5.16 30.84 -7.48
C LEU A 37 -6.44 30.14 -8.00
N PRO A 38 -6.86 30.33 -9.26
CA PRO A 38 -8.02 29.63 -9.79
C PRO A 38 -7.81 28.11 -9.78
N VAL A 39 -8.80 27.36 -9.27
CA VAL A 39 -8.75 25.90 -9.05
C VAL A 39 -8.47 25.13 -10.34
N GLU A 40 -8.93 25.64 -11.48
CA GLU A 40 -8.73 25.04 -12.81
C GLU A 40 -7.27 25.08 -13.30
N ALA A 41 -6.43 25.95 -12.73
CA ALA A 41 -5.00 25.99 -13.07
C ALA A 41 -4.18 24.85 -12.41
N ASN A 42 -4.81 24.00 -11.59
CA ASN A 42 -4.17 22.86 -10.93
C ASN A 42 -4.10 21.60 -11.80
N PHE A 43 -4.83 21.56 -12.93
CA PHE A 43 -4.92 20.39 -13.80
C PHE A 43 -4.59 20.76 -15.25
N THR A 44 -3.33 21.15 -15.50
CA THR A 44 -2.82 21.18 -16.87
C THR A 44 -2.28 19.81 -17.22
N PHE A 45 -3.09 18.98 -17.88
CA PHE A 45 -2.62 17.72 -18.45
C PHE A 45 -1.64 18.03 -19.59
N ARG A 46 -0.36 17.69 -19.39
CA ARG A 46 0.64 17.71 -20.45
C ARG A 46 0.89 16.27 -20.87
N ASP A 47 0.68 15.99 -22.14
CA ASP A 47 1.04 14.70 -22.74
C ASP A 47 2.57 14.61 -22.86
N GLU A 48 3.19 13.75 -22.04
CA GLU A 48 4.64 13.53 -22.01
C GLU A 48 5.11 12.43 -22.98
N ASN A 49 4.21 11.83 -23.78
CA ASN A 49 4.54 10.71 -24.67
C ASN A 49 5.65 11.08 -25.66
N GLU A 50 5.65 12.32 -26.18
CA GLU A 50 6.68 12.80 -27.13
C GLU A 50 8.02 13.09 -26.46
N VAL A 51 8.02 13.54 -25.20
CA VAL A 51 9.26 13.79 -24.43
C VAL A 51 9.91 12.46 -24.04
N ALA A 52 9.11 11.49 -23.60
CA ALA A 52 9.55 10.13 -23.30
C ALA A 52 10.16 9.44 -24.53
N LYS A 53 9.53 9.60 -25.71
CA LYS A 53 10.05 9.06 -26.98
C LYS A 53 11.40 9.66 -27.36
N ARG A 54 11.58 10.98 -27.26
CA ARG A 54 12.87 11.65 -27.53
C ARG A 54 13.98 11.25 -26.56
N ASN A 55 13.67 11.14 -25.26
CA ASN A 55 14.66 10.74 -24.25
C ASN A 55 15.09 9.28 -24.44
N SER A 56 14.18 8.39 -24.81
CA SER A 56 14.52 6.99 -25.14
C SER A 56 15.45 6.89 -26.35
N GLN A 57 15.26 7.74 -27.36
CA GLN A 57 16.09 7.76 -28.57
C GLN A 57 17.48 8.34 -28.30
N ARG A 58 17.62 9.34 -27.42
CA ARG A 58 18.91 9.87 -26.97
C ARG A 58 19.70 8.84 -26.16
N ALA A 59 19.06 8.19 -25.19
CA ALA A 59 19.71 7.16 -24.37
C ALA A 59 20.21 5.96 -25.19
N ARG A 60 19.55 5.64 -26.31
CA ARG A 60 20.01 4.59 -27.24
C ARG A 60 21.18 5.02 -28.14
N ARG A 61 21.38 6.33 -28.36
CA ARG A 61 22.49 6.87 -29.18
C ARG A 61 23.76 7.11 -28.38
N GLU A 62 23.65 7.26 -27.05
CA GLU A 62 24.75 7.66 -26.18
C GLU A 62 25.47 6.50 -25.46
N GLN A 63 25.30 5.23 -25.86
CA GLN A 63 26.15 4.15 -25.32
C GLN A 63 27.58 4.22 -25.90
N PRO A 64 28.62 4.51 -25.11
CA PRO A 64 30.01 4.39 -25.56
C PRO A 64 30.51 2.98 -25.24
N ARG A 65 31.26 2.41 -26.19
CA ARG A 65 32.06 1.21 -25.97
C ARG A 65 33.16 1.48 -24.94
N TYR A 66 33.36 0.50 -24.07
CA TYR A 66 34.44 0.38 -23.08
C TYR A 66 35.82 0.76 -23.62
N GLY A 67 36.62 1.51 -22.85
CA GLY A 67 38.02 1.80 -23.17
C GLY A 67 38.76 2.68 -22.16
N ASN A 68 39.53 2.02 -21.29
CA ASN A 68 40.77 2.40 -20.60
C ASN A 68 40.92 3.70 -19.77
N ILE A 69 41.44 3.47 -18.56
CA ILE A 69 42.05 4.35 -17.56
C ILE A 69 43.35 4.99 -18.13
N PRO A 70 43.73 6.21 -17.73
CA PRO A 70 44.97 6.35 -16.95
C PRO A 70 44.94 7.36 -15.79
N THR A 71 45.81 7.06 -14.83
CA THR A 71 46.22 7.70 -13.58
C THR A 71 47.06 8.97 -13.77
N SER A 72 46.92 9.97 -12.89
CA SER A 72 47.92 10.98 -12.42
C SER A 72 47.18 11.95 -11.47
N GLY A 73 47.59 12.35 -10.26
CA GLY A 73 48.92 12.47 -9.67
C GLY A 73 49.27 13.96 -9.53
N VAL A 74 48.83 14.65 -8.48
CA VAL A 74 49.36 15.99 -8.10
C VAL A 74 49.37 16.17 -6.57
N THR A 75 50.55 16.56 -6.10
CA THR A 75 51.02 16.69 -4.72
C THR A 75 50.86 18.12 -4.19
N SER A 76 50.88 18.20 -2.86
CA SER A 76 50.83 19.34 -1.94
C SER A 76 51.72 20.55 -2.25
N THR A 77 51.29 21.74 -1.78
CA THR A 77 52.13 22.68 -1.01
C THR A 77 51.23 23.59 -0.15
N LEU A 78 51.48 23.67 1.16
CA LEU A 78 51.36 24.91 1.94
C LEU A 78 52.09 24.72 3.28
N SER A 79 53.18 25.48 3.39
CA SER A 79 54.15 25.54 4.48
C SER A 79 53.55 26.15 5.75
N GLY A 80 54.01 25.68 6.92
CA GLY A 80 53.67 26.26 8.22
C GLY A 80 54.52 27.47 8.60
N ILE A 81 54.27 28.01 9.80
CA ILE A 81 55.26 28.51 10.79
C ILE A 81 54.53 28.85 12.11
N TYR A 82 55.24 28.57 13.20
CA TYR A 82 54.92 28.67 14.63
C TYR A 82 54.67 30.12 15.15
N GLY A 83 54.03 30.21 16.34
CA GLY A 83 53.60 31.44 17.06
C GLY A 83 54.71 32.38 17.59
N PRO A 84 54.42 33.37 18.47
CA PRO A 84 53.83 33.13 19.81
C PRO A 84 52.81 34.19 20.32
N SER A 85 52.16 33.88 21.44
CA SER A 85 51.37 34.79 22.32
C SER A 85 52.32 35.74 23.10
N PRO A 86 51.95 37.00 23.42
CA PRO A 86 51.31 37.28 24.72
C PRO A 86 50.34 38.50 24.78
N HIS A 87 49.62 38.56 25.91
CA HIS A 87 48.92 39.70 26.53
C HIS A 87 47.38 39.77 26.47
N GLN A 88 46.81 39.48 27.64
CA GLN A 88 45.44 39.78 28.08
C GLN A 88 45.16 41.29 28.09
N PRO A 89 43.89 41.65 27.89
CA PRO A 89 43.23 42.55 28.83
C PRO A 89 42.08 41.83 29.55
N SER A 90 42.07 42.00 30.86
CA SER A 90 40.96 41.66 31.75
C SER A 90 39.66 42.31 31.27
N GLN A 91 38.66 41.50 30.92
CA GLN A 91 37.28 41.92 30.94
C GLN A 91 36.47 40.89 31.73
N ARG A 92 35.97 41.35 32.89
CA ARG A 92 34.96 40.68 33.68
C ARG A 92 33.71 40.54 32.83
N ALA A 93 33.49 39.38 32.23
CA ALA A 93 32.16 38.99 31.77
C ALA A 93 31.47 38.30 32.94
N ALA A 94 30.42 38.96 33.45
CA ALA A 94 29.52 38.37 34.42
C ALA A 94 29.00 37.04 33.87
N GLY A 95 29.31 35.95 34.57
CA GLY A 95 28.65 34.67 34.32
C GLY A 95 27.18 34.86 34.65
N ASP A 96 26.35 34.90 33.62
CA ASP A 96 24.91 34.81 33.77
C ASP A 96 24.61 33.37 34.19
N VAL A 97 24.62 33.13 35.50
CA VAL A 97 24.19 31.87 36.10
C VAL A 97 22.68 31.82 35.88
N THR A 98 22.27 31.23 34.77
CA THR A 98 20.88 30.88 34.52
C THR A 98 20.46 29.88 35.59
N VAL A 99 19.80 30.39 36.63
CA VAL A 99 19.11 29.59 37.63
C VAL A 99 18.16 28.63 36.89
N PRO A 100 18.17 27.32 37.19
CA PRO A 100 17.25 26.39 36.56
C PRO A 100 15.80 26.85 36.84
N PRO A 101 14.88 26.85 35.85
CA PRO A 101 13.48 27.29 35.99
C PRO A 101 12.67 26.57 37.08
N GLN A 102 13.26 25.54 37.67
CA GLN A 102 12.70 24.71 38.73
C GLN A 102 12.50 25.45 40.05
N GLN A 103 13.22 26.56 40.29
CA GLN A 103 13.04 27.37 41.51
C GLN A 103 11.77 28.24 41.47
N ASP A 104 11.29 28.63 40.29
CA ASP A 104 10.07 29.45 40.16
C ASP A 104 8.79 28.62 40.03
N TYR A 105 8.91 27.34 39.64
CA TYR A 105 7.77 26.49 39.30
C TYR A 105 7.94 25.06 39.83
N TRP A 106 7.48 24.81 41.05
CA TRP A 106 7.61 23.52 41.76
C TRP A 106 6.86 22.34 41.11
N TRP A 107 5.92 22.61 40.20
CA TRP A 107 5.24 21.59 39.39
C TRP A 107 6.06 21.10 38.18
N LEU A 108 7.15 21.78 37.82
CA LEU A 108 8.01 21.37 36.71
C LEU A 108 9.01 20.31 37.19
N SER A 109 8.79 19.07 36.75
CA SER A 109 9.78 18.02 36.98
C SER A 109 10.99 18.21 36.05
N ARG A 110 12.17 17.82 36.52
CA ARG A 110 13.41 17.82 35.71
C ARG A 110 13.29 16.97 34.44
N ARG A 111 12.39 15.97 34.45
CA ARG A 111 12.03 15.16 33.27
C ARG A 111 11.14 15.92 32.28
N ALA A 112 10.21 16.75 32.76
CA ALA A 112 9.36 17.58 31.91
C ALA A 112 10.12 18.74 31.24
N LEU A 113 11.18 19.21 31.90
CA LEU A 113 12.12 20.21 31.35
C LEU A 113 13.24 19.59 30.50
N ALA A 114 13.29 18.26 30.38
CA ALA A 114 14.27 17.64 29.52
C ALA A 114 13.99 18.03 28.06
N VAL A 115 15.03 18.50 27.37
CA VAL A 115 14.94 18.78 25.93
C VAL A 115 14.58 17.47 25.24
N VAL A 116 13.37 17.40 24.69
CA VAL A 116 12.94 16.26 23.88
C VAL A 116 13.89 16.20 22.68
N PRO A 117 14.65 15.10 22.50
CA PRO A 117 15.49 14.96 21.33
C PRO A 117 14.66 15.17 20.07
N GLY A 118 15.20 15.88 19.08
CA GLY A 118 14.53 16.01 17.79
C GLY A 118 14.15 14.64 17.24
N PRO A 119 13.10 14.55 16.41
CA PRO A 119 12.64 13.28 15.86
C PRO A 119 13.81 12.52 15.23
N LEU A 120 13.90 11.22 15.48
CA LEU A 120 14.92 10.36 14.89
C LEU A 120 14.89 10.59 13.37
N LYS A 121 15.97 11.18 12.84
CA LYS A 121 16.13 11.38 11.39
C LYS A 121 16.48 10.04 10.76
N ARG A 122 15.49 9.14 10.67
CA ARG A 122 15.59 7.96 9.81
C ARG A 122 15.57 8.42 8.37
N ASP A 123 16.30 7.70 7.52
CA ASP A 123 16.27 7.97 6.10
C ASP A 123 14.84 7.82 5.57
N VAL A 124 14.51 8.64 4.57
CA VAL A 124 13.17 8.74 4.00
C VAL A 124 12.69 7.40 3.44
N GLU A 125 13.60 6.56 2.96
CA GLU A 125 13.26 5.27 2.38
C GLU A 125 12.89 4.23 3.45
N THR A 126 13.60 4.21 4.58
CA THR A 126 13.25 3.37 5.74
C THR A 126 11.91 3.81 6.32
N ARG A 127 11.66 5.12 6.43
CA ARG A 127 10.36 5.64 6.85
C ARG A 127 9.23 5.21 5.93
N ALA A 128 9.48 5.10 4.62
CA ALA A 128 8.50 4.59 3.67
C ALA A 128 8.10 3.14 3.97
N VAL A 129 9.09 2.29 4.23
CA VAL A 129 8.88 0.87 4.56
C VAL A 129 8.15 0.72 5.90
N GLU A 130 8.55 1.49 6.92
CA GLU A 130 7.89 1.50 8.23
C GLU A 130 6.42 1.94 8.12
N ARG A 131 6.15 3.01 7.36
CA ARG A 131 4.79 3.48 7.09
C ARG A 131 3.98 2.45 6.32
N PHE A 132 4.59 1.78 5.33
CA PHE A 132 3.94 0.69 4.62
C PHE A 132 3.50 -0.42 5.57
N PHE A 133 4.35 -0.86 6.50
CA PHE A 133 3.97 -1.85 7.50
C PHE A 133 2.83 -1.38 8.40
N LEU A 134 2.83 -0.12 8.83
CA LEU A 134 1.75 0.43 9.65
C LEU A 134 0.40 0.46 8.90
N ASN A 135 0.43 0.78 7.61
CA ASN A 135 -0.79 0.96 6.82
C ASN A 135 -1.34 -0.33 6.21
N TRP A 136 -0.47 -1.30 5.93
CA TRP A 136 -0.80 -2.48 5.11
C TRP A 136 -0.82 -3.80 5.88
N ILE A 137 -0.52 -3.78 7.18
CA ILE A 137 -0.48 -4.98 8.01
C ILE A 137 -1.56 -4.91 9.08
N LEU A 138 -2.31 -6.01 9.19
CA LEU A 138 -3.26 -6.23 10.26
C LEU A 138 -2.79 -7.40 11.12
N HIS A 139 -2.59 -7.17 12.41
CA HIS A 139 -2.27 -8.24 13.34
C HIS A 139 -3.54 -9.06 13.67
N PRO A 140 -3.41 -10.37 13.96
CA PRO A 140 -4.53 -11.18 14.41
C PRO A 140 -5.18 -10.60 15.68
N SER A 141 -6.50 -10.57 15.72
CA SER A 141 -7.26 -10.13 16.90
C SER A 141 -7.22 -11.18 18.00
N ASN A 142 -7.00 -10.75 19.24
CA ASN A 142 -7.04 -11.61 20.43
C ASN A 142 -8.42 -12.26 20.64
N GLN A 143 -9.48 -11.63 20.14
CA GLN A 143 -10.86 -12.14 20.23
C GLN A 143 -11.23 -13.04 19.03
N GLY A 144 -10.29 -13.31 18.13
CA GLY A 144 -10.49 -14.20 16.98
C GLY A 144 -11.34 -13.59 15.85
N ILE A 145 -11.56 -12.27 15.87
CA ILE A 145 -12.39 -11.52 14.90
C ILE A 145 -11.72 -11.41 13.53
N SER A 146 -10.42 -11.16 13.56
CA SER A 146 -9.60 -11.10 12.36
C SER A 146 -8.43 -12.03 12.55
N PRO A 147 -8.14 -12.90 11.57
CA PRO A 147 -7.00 -13.77 11.68
C PRO A 147 -5.73 -13.07 11.16
N GLY A 148 -5.78 -11.75 10.92
CA GLY A 148 -4.69 -10.89 10.46
C GLY A 148 -4.54 -10.81 8.94
N TYR A 149 -3.74 -9.85 8.47
CA TYR A 149 -3.35 -9.69 7.08
C TYR A 149 -1.86 -9.32 7.03
N MET A 150 -1.07 -10.13 6.31
CA MET A 150 0.39 -9.96 6.16
C MET A 150 1.17 -9.78 7.49
N SER A 151 0.69 -10.33 8.61
CA SER A 151 1.28 -10.17 9.95
C SER A 151 2.75 -10.60 10.05
N GLU A 152 3.14 -11.58 9.24
CA GLU A 152 4.50 -12.16 9.24
C GLU A 152 5.50 -11.35 8.42
N LEU A 153 5.02 -10.42 7.58
CA LEU A 153 5.84 -9.70 6.62
C LEU A 153 7.00 -8.90 7.25
N PRO A 154 6.85 -8.22 8.40
CA PRO A 154 7.95 -7.47 9.00
C PRO A 154 9.09 -8.37 9.43
N MET A 155 8.76 -9.54 9.99
CA MET A 155 9.74 -10.55 10.42
C MET A 155 10.45 -11.15 9.21
N LEU A 156 9.71 -11.53 8.17
CA LEU A 156 10.28 -12.04 6.91
C LEU A 156 11.18 -11.00 6.24
N TYR A 157 10.76 -9.73 6.20
CA TYR A 157 11.55 -8.65 5.61
C TYR A 157 12.82 -8.34 6.42
N HIS A 158 12.75 -8.37 7.75
CA HIS A 158 13.92 -8.14 8.59
C HIS A 158 14.98 -9.24 8.43
N GLY A 159 14.54 -10.50 8.26
CA GLY A 159 15.42 -11.63 7.95
C GLY A 159 15.89 -11.71 6.49
N ALA A 160 15.30 -10.91 5.59
CA ALA A 160 15.61 -10.96 4.17
C ALA A 160 16.96 -10.31 3.85
N GLN A 161 17.75 -10.98 2.99
CA GLN A 161 18.96 -10.39 2.45
C GLN A 161 18.64 -9.13 1.63
N GLN A 162 19.49 -8.11 1.73
CA GLN A 162 19.39 -6.92 0.89
C GLN A 162 19.38 -7.30 -0.60
N TYR A 163 18.55 -6.62 -1.38
CA TYR A 163 18.34 -6.89 -2.81
C TYR A 163 17.80 -8.30 -3.13
N SER A 164 17.35 -9.07 -2.13
CA SER A 164 16.53 -10.25 -2.38
C SER A 164 15.19 -9.87 -3.00
N VAL A 165 14.51 -10.86 -3.58
CA VAL A 165 13.21 -10.67 -4.23
C VAL A 165 12.19 -10.05 -3.26
N LEU A 166 12.10 -10.56 -2.03
CA LEU A 166 11.22 -10.01 -0.99
C LEU A 166 11.61 -8.58 -0.61
N TRP A 167 12.91 -8.33 -0.40
CA TRP A 167 13.39 -7.00 -0.03
C TRP A 167 13.03 -5.95 -1.07
N LEU A 168 13.18 -6.29 -2.35
CA LEU A 168 12.82 -5.41 -3.47
C LEU A 168 11.31 -5.23 -3.60
N ALA A 169 10.53 -6.31 -3.45
CA ALA A 169 9.07 -6.26 -3.55
C ALA A 169 8.43 -5.38 -2.46
N VAL A 170 8.88 -5.49 -1.20
CA VAL A 170 8.42 -4.64 -0.10
C VAL A 170 8.70 -3.16 -0.40
N ARG A 171 9.91 -2.83 -0.85
CA ARG A 171 10.26 -1.44 -1.18
C ARG A 171 9.50 -0.90 -2.38
N ALA A 172 9.19 -1.75 -3.37
CA ALA A 172 8.35 -1.36 -4.49
C ALA A 172 6.96 -0.90 -4.00
N MET A 173 6.30 -1.71 -3.16
CA MET A 173 5.01 -1.37 -2.55
C MET A 173 5.10 -0.13 -1.66
N ALA A 174 6.07 -0.08 -0.76
CA ALA A 174 6.24 1.02 0.17
C ALA A 174 6.44 2.37 -0.52
N PHE A 175 7.23 2.40 -1.59
CA PHE A 175 7.46 3.64 -2.33
C PHE A 175 6.27 3.99 -3.23
N ALA A 176 5.52 3.01 -3.73
CA ALA A 176 4.30 3.27 -4.47
C ALA A 176 3.20 3.88 -3.57
N ASP A 177 3.12 3.45 -2.32
CA ASP A 177 2.22 4.03 -1.31
C ASP A 177 2.55 5.50 -1.04
N MET A 178 3.84 5.87 -1.04
CA MET A 178 4.32 7.25 -0.91
C MET A 178 4.26 8.08 -2.20
N ARG A 179 3.63 7.63 -3.29
CA ARG A 179 3.66 8.33 -4.59
C ARG A 179 3.18 9.79 -4.55
N ASN A 180 2.30 10.14 -3.62
CA ASN A 180 1.73 11.48 -3.47
C ASN A 180 2.45 12.33 -2.43
N GLU A 181 3.38 11.75 -1.67
CA GLU A 181 4.16 12.44 -0.67
C GLU A 181 5.18 13.37 -1.32
N ARG A 182 5.13 14.64 -0.94
CA ARG A 182 6.07 15.66 -1.44
C ARG A 182 7.31 15.82 -0.56
N ALA A 183 7.53 14.87 0.35
CA ALA A 183 8.65 14.89 1.28
C ALA A 183 9.99 14.84 0.53
N GLU A 184 10.86 15.81 0.83
CA GLU A 184 12.32 15.77 0.60
C GLU A 184 12.79 15.52 -0.85
N ASN A 185 12.00 15.89 -1.87
CA ASN A 185 12.34 15.74 -3.30
C ASN A 185 12.67 14.30 -3.75
N VAL A 186 12.23 13.28 -3.01
CA VAL A 186 12.47 11.89 -3.41
C VAL A 186 11.44 11.48 -4.48
N PRO A 187 11.87 11.00 -5.67
CA PRO A 187 10.95 10.57 -6.72
C PRO A 187 10.42 9.16 -6.42
N PHE A 188 9.56 9.03 -5.41
CA PHE A 188 9.03 7.74 -4.93
C PHE A 188 8.41 6.90 -6.02
N GLN A 189 7.63 7.50 -6.92
CA GLN A 189 7.01 6.78 -8.05
C GLN A 189 8.06 6.14 -8.97
N VAL A 190 9.19 6.81 -9.22
CA VAL A 190 10.26 6.28 -10.07
C VAL A 190 10.97 5.15 -9.34
N LYS A 191 11.32 5.35 -8.07
CA LYS A 191 11.99 4.32 -7.26
C LYS A 191 11.12 3.07 -7.06
N ALA A 192 9.81 3.25 -6.89
CA ALA A 192 8.85 2.15 -6.79
C ALA A 192 8.91 1.24 -8.02
N ARG A 193 8.87 1.84 -9.22
CA ARG A 193 8.99 1.11 -10.50
C ARG A 193 10.37 0.48 -10.69
N GLN A 194 11.44 1.14 -10.25
CA GLN A 194 12.80 0.58 -10.27
C GLN A 194 12.90 -0.65 -9.38
N HIS A 195 12.40 -0.59 -8.15
CA HIS A 195 12.39 -1.73 -7.23
C HIS A 195 11.51 -2.87 -7.74
N TYR A 196 10.34 -2.58 -8.32
CA TYR A 196 9.50 -3.58 -8.97
C TYR A 196 10.25 -4.29 -10.11
N GLY A 197 10.87 -3.55 -11.03
CA GLY A 197 11.64 -4.14 -12.13
C GLY A 197 12.86 -4.93 -11.65
N ALA A 198 13.53 -4.44 -10.60
CA ALA A 198 14.62 -5.16 -9.95
C ALA A 198 14.12 -6.45 -9.28
N ALA A 199 12.94 -6.43 -8.64
CA ALA A 199 12.34 -7.61 -8.01
C ALA A 199 12.05 -8.70 -9.05
N LEU A 200 11.49 -8.33 -10.21
CA LEU A 200 11.27 -9.26 -11.32
C LEU A 200 12.59 -9.85 -11.86
N THR A 201 13.62 -9.02 -11.97
CA THR A 201 14.95 -9.47 -12.43
C THR A 201 15.57 -10.44 -11.43
N ALA A 202 15.49 -10.12 -10.13
CA ALA A 202 15.98 -10.99 -9.05
C ALA A 202 15.19 -12.29 -8.96
N MET A 203 13.86 -12.24 -9.15
CA MET A 203 13.00 -13.43 -9.20
C MET A 203 13.39 -14.35 -10.35
N ARG A 204 13.58 -13.80 -11.55
CA ARG A 204 14.05 -14.57 -12.71
C ARG A 204 15.39 -15.24 -12.43
N ALA A 205 16.35 -14.51 -11.87
CA ALA A 205 17.65 -15.08 -11.51
C ALA A 205 17.54 -16.19 -10.44
N ALA A 206 16.61 -16.07 -9.50
CA ALA A 206 16.35 -17.11 -8.50
C ALA A 206 15.73 -18.38 -9.12
N ILE A 207 14.83 -18.22 -10.09
CA ILE A 207 14.24 -19.33 -10.86
C ILE A 207 15.30 -20.02 -11.72
N ASP A 208 16.10 -19.25 -12.47
CA ASP A 208 17.17 -19.79 -13.32
C ASP A 208 18.25 -20.51 -12.49
N GLY A 209 18.50 -20.03 -11.27
CA GLY A 209 19.43 -20.62 -10.31
C GLY A 209 18.88 -21.80 -9.50
N GLN A 210 17.68 -22.30 -9.82
CA GLN A 210 17.02 -23.42 -9.11
C GLN A 210 16.92 -23.23 -7.59
N LYS A 211 16.77 -21.97 -7.12
CA LYS A 211 16.50 -21.73 -5.70
C LYS A 211 15.14 -22.30 -5.32
N ASP A 212 14.99 -22.68 -4.05
CA ASP A 212 13.72 -23.17 -3.52
C ASP A 212 12.62 -22.10 -3.69
N LEU A 213 11.72 -22.32 -4.63
CA LEU A 213 10.56 -21.46 -4.90
C LEU A 213 9.46 -21.65 -3.84
N GLY A 214 9.55 -22.73 -3.06
CA GLY A 214 8.70 -23.02 -1.91
C GLY A 214 9.02 -22.17 -0.69
N ASP A 215 10.06 -21.32 -0.73
CA ASP A 215 10.42 -20.43 0.39
C ASP A 215 9.35 -19.38 0.70
N ASP A 216 9.19 -19.05 1.99
CA ASP A 216 8.20 -18.09 2.52
C ASP A 216 8.45 -16.68 2.03
N GLY A 217 9.72 -16.30 1.88
CA GLY A 217 10.09 -15.02 1.28
C GLY A 217 9.72 -14.93 -0.19
N MET A 218 9.90 -16.01 -0.96
CA MET A 218 9.55 -16.05 -2.38
C MET A 218 8.04 -15.93 -2.61
N LEU A 219 7.23 -16.74 -1.91
CA LEU A 219 5.77 -16.70 -2.04
C LEU A 219 5.21 -15.31 -1.65
N THR A 220 5.73 -14.74 -0.57
CA THR A 220 5.33 -13.40 -0.12
C THR A 220 5.73 -12.33 -1.14
N ALA A 221 6.92 -12.45 -1.73
CA ALA A 221 7.37 -11.52 -2.77
C ALA A 221 6.51 -11.61 -4.04
N MET A 222 6.14 -12.82 -4.49
CA MET A 222 5.20 -13.03 -5.60
C MET A 222 3.86 -12.35 -5.33
N LEU A 223 3.32 -12.54 -4.12
CA LEU A 223 2.09 -11.89 -3.70
C LEU A 223 2.21 -10.36 -3.75
N LEU A 224 3.28 -9.78 -3.22
CA LEU A 224 3.48 -8.32 -3.24
C LEU A 224 3.67 -7.75 -4.65
N ILE A 225 4.35 -8.47 -5.54
CA ILE A 225 4.49 -8.08 -6.95
C ILE A 225 3.13 -8.10 -7.64
N ASP A 226 2.31 -9.13 -7.40
CA ASP A 226 0.94 -9.19 -7.92
C ASP A 226 0.08 -8.00 -7.42
N HIS A 227 0.16 -7.66 -6.13
CA HIS A 227 -0.50 -6.47 -5.58
C HIS A 227 0.00 -5.19 -6.25
N PHE A 228 1.30 -5.08 -6.49
CA PHE A 228 1.87 -3.90 -7.14
C PHE A 228 1.30 -3.70 -8.55
N GLU A 229 1.20 -4.79 -9.32
CA GLU A 229 0.64 -4.75 -10.67
C GLU A 229 -0.83 -4.33 -10.67
N LEU A 230 -1.62 -4.94 -9.78
CA LEU A 230 -3.04 -4.65 -9.62
C LEU A 230 -3.29 -3.18 -9.23
N MET A 231 -2.55 -2.68 -8.23
CA MET A 231 -2.84 -1.39 -7.60
C MET A 231 -2.20 -0.20 -8.29
N TYR A 232 -1.01 -0.38 -8.87
CA TYR A 232 -0.17 0.74 -9.30
C TYR A 232 0.21 0.71 -10.78
N LEU A 233 0.07 -0.44 -11.47
CA LEU A 233 0.31 -0.54 -12.91
C LEU A 233 -0.96 -0.63 -13.75
N ALA A 234 -2.13 -0.83 -13.12
CA ALA A 234 -3.45 -0.86 -13.78
C ALA A 234 -3.41 -1.68 -15.09
N ARG A 235 -2.77 -2.85 -15.06
CA ARG A 235 -2.70 -3.74 -16.21
C ARG A 235 -4.10 -4.24 -16.54
N ASN A 236 -4.51 -4.06 -17.80
CA ASN A 236 -5.79 -4.57 -18.32
C ASN A 236 -5.74 -6.06 -18.68
N ASP A 237 -4.54 -6.64 -18.78
CA ASP A 237 -4.38 -8.08 -18.99
C ASP A 237 -4.73 -8.85 -17.70
N PRO A 238 -5.42 -9.99 -17.81
CA PRO A 238 -5.86 -10.74 -16.65
C PRO A 238 -4.63 -11.30 -15.94
N LEU A 239 -4.22 -10.67 -14.84
CA LEU A 239 -3.80 -11.19 -13.51
C LEU A 239 -3.22 -12.62 -13.38
N SER A 240 -2.78 -13.25 -14.47
CA SER A 240 -2.71 -14.72 -14.60
C SER A 240 -1.32 -15.25 -14.33
N ALA A 241 -0.25 -14.57 -14.77
CA ALA A 241 1.10 -15.10 -14.65
C ALA A 241 1.53 -15.30 -13.18
N HIS A 242 1.27 -14.33 -12.31
CA HIS A 242 1.57 -14.46 -10.88
C HIS A 242 0.60 -15.41 -10.17
N SER A 243 -0.66 -15.45 -10.60
CA SER A 243 -1.65 -16.39 -10.06
C SER A 243 -1.26 -17.85 -10.36
N GLU A 244 -0.75 -18.13 -11.56
CA GLU A 244 -0.19 -19.44 -11.94
C GLU A 244 1.06 -19.77 -11.14
N ALA A 245 1.98 -18.80 -10.98
CA ALA A 245 3.17 -18.99 -10.16
C ALA A 245 2.80 -19.31 -8.69
N ILE A 246 1.86 -18.57 -8.12
CA ILE A 246 1.33 -18.81 -6.77
C ILE A 246 0.71 -20.20 -6.70
N ARG A 247 -0.14 -20.58 -7.67
CA ARG A 247 -0.75 -21.92 -7.73
C ARG A 247 0.34 -23.01 -7.70
N HIS A 248 1.36 -22.90 -8.54
CA HIS A 248 2.46 -23.86 -8.61
C HIS A 248 3.25 -23.96 -7.30
N VAL A 249 3.54 -22.83 -6.64
CA VAL A 249 4.24 -22.82 -5.35
C VAL A 249 3.38 -23.46 -4.25
N LEU A 250 2.08 -23.17 -4.21
CA LEU A 250 1.16 -23.80 -3.26
C LEU A 250 1.08 -25.31 -3.44
N GLN A 251 1.05 -25.79 -4.69
CA GLN A 251 1.08 -27.22 -4.99
C GLN A 251 2.39 -27.87 -4.54
N THR A 252 3.53 -27.22 -4.80
CA THR A 252 4.86 -27.70 -4.41
C THR A 252 5.03 -27.79 -2.89
N ARG A 253 4.48 -26.83 -2.14
CA ARG A 253 4.48 -26.83 -0.67
C ARG A 253 3.62 -27.94 -0.06
N GLY A 254 2.63 -28.43 -0.82
CA GLY A 254 1.72 -29.49 -0.40
C GLY A 254 0.99 -29.15 0.90
N GLU A 255 0.80 -30.15 1.75
CA GLU A 255 0.04 -29.99 3.01
C GLU A 255 0.89 -29.46 4.17
N GLY A 256 2.22 -29.51 4.04
CA GLY A 256 3.14 -29.03 5.08
C GLY A 256 2.91 -27.58 5.48
N GLN A 257 2.34 -26.78 4.58
CA GLN A 257 2.00 -25.38 4.85
C GLN A 257 0.83 -25.19 5.84
N LEU A 258 -0.01 -26.20 6.05
CA LEU A 258 -1.15 -26.11 6.97
C LEU A 258 -0.76 -26.26 8.45
N TYR A 259 0.42 -26.83 8.72
CA TYR A 259 0.84 -27.20 10.08
C TYR A 259 1.71 -26.15 10.78
N THR A 260 2.19 -25.13 10.07
CA THR A 260 3.02 -24.06 10.65
C THR A 260 2.24 -22.75 10.63
N PRO A 261 2.15 -21.98 11.74
CA PRO A 261 1.35 -20.75 11.79
C PRO A 261 1.70 -19.73 10.70
N THR A 262 2.99 -19.47 10.49
CA THR A 262 3.48 -18.55 9.44
C THR A 262 3.09 -19.03 8.04
N ARG A 263 3.32 -20.31 7.74
CA ARG A 263 2.97 -20.88 6.42
C ARG A 263 1.47 -20.96 6.19
N PHE A 264 0.68 -21.21 7.24
CA PHE A 264 -0.78 -21.23 7.18
C PHE A 264 -1.34 -19.83 6.91
N SER A 265 -0.76 -18.80 7.55
CA SER A 265 -1.11 -17.39 7.28
C SER A 265 -0.83 -17.02 5.81
N LEU A 266 0.35 -17.40 5.29
CA LEU A 266 0.70 -17.17 3.88
C LEU A 266 -0.19 -17.97 2.91
N TRP A 267 -0.45 -19.25 3.22
CA TRP A 267 -1.38 -20.08 2.47
C TRP A 267 -2.76 -19.42 2.41
N ARG A 268 -3.29 -18.93 3.53
CA ARG A 268 -4.60 -18.28 3.57
C ARG A 268 -4.67 -17.07 2.65
N LEU A 269 -3.67 -16.17 2.71
CA LEU A 269 -3.63 -14.96 1.88
C LEU A 269 -3.57 -15.29 0.38
N THR A 270 -2.69 -16.22 0.02
CA THR A 270 -2.48 -16.63 -1.38
C THR A 270 -3.64 -17.47 -1.91
N HIS A 271 -4.25 -18.29 -1.06
CA HIS A 271 -5.45 -19.06 -1.39
C HIS A 271 -6.65 -18.16 -1.64
N TYR A 272 -6.90 -17.14 -0.80
CA TYR A 272 -7.95 -16.15 -1.07
C TYR A 272 -7.71 -15.39 -2.37
N ARG A 273 -6.44 -15.06 -2.66
CA ARG A 273 -6.08 -14.40 -3.91
C ARG A 273 -6.39 -15.28 -5.13
N LEU A 274 -6.03 -16.56 -5.05
CA LEU A 274 -6.32 -17.55 -6.09
C LEU A 274 -7.83 -17.76 -6.25
N GLN A 275 -8.57 -17.85 -5.14
CA GLN A 275 -10.03 -17.95 -5.17
C GLN A 275 -10.67 -16.77 -5.89
N ALA A 276 -10.27 -15.54 -5.58
CA ALA A 276 -10.81 -14.34 -6.23
C ALA A 276 -10.54 -14.34 -7.75
N TRP A 277 -9.35 -14.76 -8.17
CA TRP A 277 -9.02 -14.90 -9.59
C TRP A 277 -9.85 -15.99 -10.28
N GLN A 278 -10.04 -17.14 -9.62
CA GLN A 278 -10.87 -18.24 -10.13
C GLN A 278 -12.33 -17.82 -10.28
N THR A 279 -12.88 -17.02 -9.35
CA THR A 279 -14.22 -16.44 -9.49
C THR A 279 -14.32 -15.57 -10.74
N LEU A 280 -13.38 -14.64 -10.90
CA LEU A 280 -13.35 -13.69 -12.02
C LEU A 280 -13.22 -14.39 -13.38
N SER A 281 -12.37 -15.42 -13.45
CA SER A 281 -12.09 -16.18 -14.68
C SER A 281 -13.10 -17.31 -14.93
N ARG A 282 -14.01 -17.53 -13.97
CA ARG A 282 -14.93 -18.69 -13.89
C ARG A 282 -14.16 -20.01 -14.09
N GLU A 283 -13.04 -20.12 -13.40
CA GLU A 283 -12.22 -21.33 -13.37
C GLU A 283 -12.58 -22.18 -12.15
N ARG A 284 -12.56 -23.49 -12.33
CA ARG A 284 -12.83 -24.42 -11.25
C ARG A 284 -11.62 -24.50 -10.32
N PRO A 285 -11.80 -24.52 -8.98
CA PRO A 285 -10.70 -24.74 -8.06
C PRO A 285 -10.01 -26.09 -8.27
N ASP A 286 -8.72 -26.13 -7.97
CA ASP A 286 -7.93 -27.36 -8.04
C ASP A 286 -8.43 -28.38 -7.00
N ALA A 287 -8.27 -29.67 -7.32
CA ALA A 287 -8.64 -30.75 -6.39
C ALA A 287 -7.94 -30.62 -5.02
N GLN A 288 -6.68 -30.17 -5.03
CA GLN A 288 -5.89 -29.97 -3.83
C GLN A 288 -6.45 -28.84 -2.94
N GLN A 289 -6.99 -27.76 -3.54
CA GLN A 289 -7.64 -26.69 -2.78
C GLN A 289 -8.88 -27.20 -2.03
N ILE A 290 -9.67 -28.05 -2.69
CA ILE A 290 -10.84 -28.69 -2.09
C ILE A 290 -10.40 -29.61 -0.94
N GLU A 291 -9.36 -30.41 -1.17
CA GLU A 291 -8.82 -31.33 -0.14
C GLU A 291 -8.30 -30.57 1.09
N TRP A 292 -7.56 -29.47 0.90
CA TRP A 292 -7.09 -28.67 2.02
C TRP A 292 -8.23 -28.17 2.89
N LEU A 293 -9.33 -27.68 2.29
CA LEU A 293 -10.47 -27.19 3.07
C LEU A 293 -11.16 -28.28 3.89
N HIS A 294 -11.25 -29.51 3.38
CA HIS A 294 -11.82 -30.63 4.14
C HIS A 294 -11.02 -30.97 5.41
N LYS A 295 -9.74 -30.56 5.49
CA LYS A 295 -8.87 -30.78 6.65
C LYS A 295 -8.96 -29.65 7.69
N LEU A 296 -9.61 -28.53 7.36
CA LEU A 296 -9.68 -27.36 8.23
C LEU A 296 -10.87 -27.41 9.18
N ASN A 297 -10.72 -26.76 10.35
CA ASN A 297 -11.80 -26.65 11.31
C ASN A 297 -12.89 -25.66 10.82
N MET A 298 -14.03 -26.20 10.36
CA MET A 298 -15.18 -25.41 9.91
C MET A 298 -15.98 -24.73 11.04
N GLU A 299 -15.66 -25.01 12.31
CA GLU A 299 -16.20 -24.24 13.44
C GLU A 299 -15.64 -22.81 13.46
N ARG A 300 -14.46 -22.59 12.86
CA ARG A 300 -13.88 -21.26 12.73
C ARG A 300 -14.59 -20.44 11.65
N PRO A 301 -15.15 -19.25 11.97
CA PRO A 301 -15.87 -18.45 10.99
C PRO A 301 -15.05 -18.05 9.77
N ASP A 302 -13.77 -17.69 9.96
CA ASP A 302 -12.87 -17.28 8.87
C ASP A 302 -12.63 -18.40 7.85
N LEU A 303 -12.57 -19.65 8.31
CA LEU A 303 -12.35 -20.83 7.46
C LEU A 303 -13.64 -21.30 6.80
N ARG A 304 -14.78 -21.17 7.51
CA ARG A 304 -16.10 -21.44 6.92
C ARG A 304 -16.42 -20.46 5.79
N ILE A 305 -16.11 -19.18 5.95
CA ILE A 305 -16.21 -18.18 4.86
C ILE A 305 -15.36 -18.62 3.66
N CYS A 306 -14.13 -19.08 3.89
CA CYS A 306 -13.27 -19.59 2.82
C CYS A 306 -13.91 -20.76 2.05
N ALA A 307 -14.61 -21.66 2.75
CA ALA A 307 -15.35 -22.77 2.15
C ALA A 307 -16.55 -22.31 1.33
N HIS A 308 -17.34 -21.36 1.83
CA HIS A 308 -18.44 -20.77 1.06
C HIS A 308 -17.95 -20.07 -0.22
N VAL A 309 -16.83 -19.33 -0.15
CA VAL A 309 -16.20 -18.72 -1.33
C VAL A 309 -15.71 -19.78 -2.32
N LEU A 310 -15.13 -20.89 -1.84
CA LEU A 310 -14.75 -21.99 -2.73
C LEU A 310 -15.97 -22.61 -3.43
N HIS A 311 -17.08 -22.78 -2.72
CA HIS A 311 -18.32 -23.28 -3.30
C HIS A 311 -18.85 -22.31 -4.38
N MET A 312 -18.82 -20.99 -4.10
CA MET A 312 -19.14 -19.96 -5.10
C MET A 312 -18.26 -20.06 -6.36
N ASN A 313 -16.97 -20.41 -6.23
CA ASN A 313 -16.10 -20.63 -7.38
C ASN A 313 -16.52 -21.84 -8.21
N ILE A 314 -16.87 -22.95 -7.56
CA ILE A 314 -17.36 -24.15 -8.25
C ILE A 314 -18.62 -23.83 -9.06
N LEU A 315 -19.59 -23.14 -8.46
CA LEU A 315 -20.83 -22.71 -9.14
C LEU A 315 -20.54 -21.73 -10.28
N SER A 316 -19.64 -20.76 -10.06
CA SER A 316 -19.22 -19.81 -11.08
C SER A 316 -18.55 -20.49 -12.28
N ALA A 317 -17.72 -21.51 -12.05
CA ALA A 317 -17.10 -22.31 -13.09
C ALA A 317 -18.15 -23.13 -13.87
N SER A 318 -19.11 -23.75 -13.17
CA SER A 318 -20.24 -24.47 -13.79
C SER A 318 -21.09 -23.56 -14.68
N SER A 319 -21.22 -22.27 -14.36
CA SER A 319 -21.94 -21.33 -15.23
C SER A 319 -21.27 -21.10 -16.59
N LYS A 320 -19.96 -21.31 -16.69
CA LYS A 320 -19.18 -21.07 -17.92
C LYS A 320 -19.60 -22.03 -19.05
N THR A 321 -19.89 -23.28 -18.73
CA THR A 321 -20.34 -24.29 -19.71
C THR A 321 -21.69 -23.93 -20.32
N LEU A 322 -22.59 -23.32 -19.53
CA LEU A 322 -23.88 -22.84 -20.00
C LEU A 322 -23.74 -21.70 -21.02
N THR A 323 -22.77 -20.80 -20.79
CA THR A 323 -22.51 -19.63 -21.64
C THR A 323 -21.70 -19.93 -22.91
N GLN A 324 -21.17 -21.14 -23.07
CA GLN A 324 -20.44 -21.51 -24.29
C GLN A 324 -21.40 -21.65 -25.49
N PRO A 325 -20.98 -21.19 -26.69
CA PRO A 325 -21.77 -21.38 -27.89
C PRO A 325 -21.98 -22.88 -28.14
N SER A 326 -23.21 -23.25 -28.47
CA SER A 326 -23.64 -24.64 -28.68
C SER A 326 -24.31 -24.75 -30.03
N ASN A 327 -24.31 -25.95 -30.60
CA ASN A 327 -25.08 -26.24 -31.80
C ASN A 327 -26.57 -26.24 -31.43
N ASP A 328 -27.42 -25.75 -32.32
CA ASP A 328 -28.84 -25.50 -32.04
C ASP A 328 -29.69 -26.80 -32.00
N ASP A 329 -29.15 -27.89 -31.44
CA ASP A 329 -29.82 -29.16 -31.25
C ASP A 329 -30.84 -29.07 -30.09
N PRO A 330 -32.12 -29.44 -30.31
CA PRO A 330 -33.13 -29.48 -29.24
C PRO A 330 -32.73 -30.34 -28.03
N ALA A 331 -31.97 -31.43 -28.20
CA ALA A 331 -31.53 -32.28 -27.09
C ALA A 331 -30.46 -31.58 -26.21
N GLU A 332 -29.52 -30.87 -26.85
CA GLU A 332 -28.50 -30.07 -26.15
C GLU A 332 -29.13 -28.91 -25.40
N ARG A 333 -30.13 -28.24 -25.98
CA ARG A 333 -30.91 -27.18 -25.33
C ARG A 333 -31.63 -27.65 -24.07
N LEU A 334 -32.28 -28.81 -24.13
CA LEU A 334 -32.94 -29.39 -22.95
C LEU A 334 -31.92 -29.71 -21.84
N THR A 335 -30.76 -30.24 -22.22
CA THR A 335 -29.67 -30.55 -21.28
C THR A 335 -29.15 -29.28 -20.60
N LYS A 336 -28.88 -28.21 -21.37
CA LYS A 336 -28.47 -26.91 -20.82
C LYS A 336 -29.52 -26.29 -19.90
N LEU A 337 -30.81 -26.41 -20.26
CA LEU A 337 -31.90 -25.90 -19.43
C LEU A 337 -32.01 -26.65 -18.09
N ASN A 338 -31.82 -27.97 -18.09
CA ASN A 338 -31.77 -28.75 -16.87
C ASN A 338 -30.54 -28.40 -16.01
N GLN A 339 -29.38 -28.24 -16.63
CA GLN A 339 -28.16 -27.78 -15.94
C GLN A 339 -28.33 -26.38 -15.34
N ALA A 340 -28.98 -25.46 -16.06
CA ALA A 340 -29.25 -24.10 -15.57
C ALA A 340 -30.21 -24.12 -14.36
N LYS A 341 -31.25 -24.95 -14.39
CA LYS A 341 -32.17 -25.14 -13.25
C LYS A 341 -31.45 -25.71 -12.03
N GLN A 342 -30.61 -26.73 -12.24
CA GLN A 342 -29.81 -27.32 -11.18
C GLN A 342 -28.86 -26.29 -10.56
N LEU A 343 -28.15 -25.52 -11.40
CA LEU A 343 -27.23 -24.48 -10.95
C LEU A 343 -27.95 -23.39 -10.15
N ALA A 344 -29.14 -22.97 -10.59
CA ALA A 344 -29.94 -21.98 -9.87
C ALA A 344 -30.41 -22.50 -8.49
N SER A 345 -30.78 -23.78 -8.41
CA SER A 345 -31.10 -24.42 -7.12
C SER A 345 -29.89 -24.44 -6.19
N GLU A 346 -28.73 -24.88 -6.66
CA GLU A 346 -27.51 -24.94 -5.85
C GLU A 346 -27.05 -23.56 -5.37
N MET A 347 -27.19 -22.53 -6.20
CA MET A 347 -26.93 -21.14 -5.81
C MET A 347 -27.88 -20.67 -4.70
N GLN A 348 -29.17 -21.00 -4.81
CA GLN A 348 -30.16 -20.66 -3.79
C GLN A 348 -29.87 -21.39 -2.47
N ASP A 349 -29.51 -22.68 -2.54
CA ASP A 349 -29.15 -23.48 -1.38
C ASP A 349 -27.90 -22.91 -0.67
N LEU A 350 -26.90 -22.47 -1.44
CA LEU A 350 -25.72 -21.81 -0.88
C LEU A 350 -26.08 -20.49 -0.20
N ILE A 351 -26.91 -19.65 -0.82
CA ILE A 351 -27.37 -18.38 -0.22
C ILE A 351 -28.07 -18.66 1.11
N THR A 352 -29.06 -19.55 1.11
CA THR A 352 -29.81 -19.89 2.33
C THR A 352 -28.90 -20.50 3.40
N SER A 353 -27.92 -21.33 3.01
CA SER A 353 -26.93 -21.86 3.96
C SER A 353 -26.06 -20.77 4.58
N VAL A 354 -25.65 -19.77 3.81
CA VAL A 354 -24.85 -18.63 4.30
C VAL A 354 -25.69 -17.76 5.23
N GLU A 355 -26.93 -17.44 4.86
CA GLU A 355 -27.84 -16.62 5.67
C GLU A 355 -28.19 -17.28 7.00
N ASN A 356 -28.54 -18.57 6.99
CA ASN A 356 -28.82 -19.33 8.20
C ASN A 356 -27.60 -19.34 9.13
N TRP A 357 -26.42 -19.65 8.59
CA TRP A 357 -25.19 -19.64 9.39
C TRP A 357 -24.85 -18.24 9.92
N ALA A 358 -25.02 -17.19 9.13
CA ALA A 358 -24.78 -15.82 9.54
C ALA A 358 -25.66 -15.42 10.74
N SER A 359 -26.89 -15.92 10.81
CA SER A 359 -27.80 -15.68 11.95
C SER A 359 -27.32 -16.34 13.26
N GLU A 360 -26.61 -17.46 13.15
CA GLU A 360 -26.08 -18.27 14.26
C GLU A 360 -24.71 -17.79 14.77
N MET A 361 -24.05 -16.89 14.05
CA MET A 361 -22.69 -16.44 14.42
C MET A 361 -22.64 -15.79 15.81
N ALA A 362 -21.48 -15.91 16.46
CA ALA A 362 -21.19 -15.20 17.71
C ALA A 362 -21.38 -13.69 17.52
N GLN A 363 -21.79 -12.98 18.58
CA GLN A 363 -22.09 -11.54 18.54
C GLN A 363 -20.96 -10.69 17.93
N VAL A 364 -19.72 -11.16 18.09
CA VAL A 364 -18.50 -10.53 17.59
C VAL A 364 -18.41 -10.51 16.06
N TRP A 365 -19.02 -11.48 15.38
CA TRP A 365 -19.10 -11.57 13.92
C TRP A 365 -20.43 -11.07 13.37
N LYS A 366 -21.39 -10.73 14.24
CA LYS A 366 -22.68 -10.17 13.83
C LYS A 366 -22.48 -8.73 13.38
N VAL A 367 -22.99 -8.45 12.18
CA VAL A 367 -23.07 -7.10 11.63
C VAL A 367 -23.82 -6.21 12.63
N LYS A 368 -23.19 -5.12 13.07
CA LYS A 368 -23.90 -4.04 13.75
C LYS A 368 -24.52 -3.17 12.67
N GLU A 369 -25.85 -3.19 12.62
CA GLU A 369 -26.61 -2.26 11.80
C GLU A 369 -26.85 -1.00 12.63
N ASP A 370 -26.02 0.02 12.42
CA ASP A 370 -26.22 1.32 13.03
C ASP A 370 -27.01 2.23 12.08
N ASP A 371 -27.98 2.95 12.61
CA ASP A 371 -28.59 4.06 11.89
C ASP A 371 -27.55 5.19 11.80
N PRO A 372 -27.17 5.67 10.61
CA PRO A 372 -26.21 6.76 10.46
C PRO A 372 -26.64 8.05 11.18
N ARG A 373 -27.92 8.19 11.55
CA ARG A 373 -28.45 9.32 12.36
C ARG A 373 -28.15 9.19 13.86
N ASN A 374 -27.77 8.00 14.34
CA ASN A 374 -27.50 7.71 15.76
C ASN A 374 -26.01 7.67 16.10
N ILE A 375 -25.12 8.00 15.15
CA ILE A 375 -23.68 8.11 15.42
C ILE A 375 -23.47 9.28 16.39
N ALA A 376 -23.11 8.95 17.64
CA ALA A 376 -22.82 9.96 18.66
C ALA A 376 -21.68 10.88 18.16
N GLN A 377 -21.92 12.18 18.13
CA GLN A 377 -20.83 13.13 17.94
C GLN A 377 -19.89 12.99 19.14
N PRO A 378 -18.56 12.87 18.94
CA PRO A 378 -17.63 12.83 20.06
C PRO A 378 -17.83 14.08 20.91
N GLN A 379 -18.25 13.90 22.16
CA GLN A 379 -18.60 15.01 23.06
C GLN A 379 -17.37 15.73 23.65
N ASP A 380 -16.17 15.22 23.39
CA ASP A 380 -14.94 15.72 24.01
C ASP A 380 -13.88 16.10 22.99
N VAL A 381 -14.08 17.20 22.25
CA VAL A 381 -12.98 18.09 21.84
C VAL A 381 -13.53 19.50 21.70
N ASP A 382 -13.15 20.39 22.62
CA ASP A 382 -13.32 21.84 22.49
C ASP A 382 -12.90 22.28 21.08
N GLU A 383 -13.81 22.96 20.38
CA GLU A 383 -13.58 23.66 19.11
C GLU A 383 -12.92 22.86 17.97
N SER A 384 -13.54 21.77 17.53
CA SER A 384 -13.28 21.25 16.17
C SER A 384 -14.32 21.80 15.18
N PRO A 385 -13.94 22.28 13.99
CA PRO A 385 -14.90 22.74 13.00
C PRO A 385 -15.84 21.58 12.66
N GLN A 386 -17.16 21.82 12.74
CA GLN A 386 -18.19 20.87 12.29
C GLN A 386 -17.93 20.54 10.82
N PHE A 387 -17.21 19.45 10.57
CA PHE A 387 -17.18 18.86 9.24
C PHE A 387 -18.59 18.30 9.00
N PRO A 388 -19.31 18.77 7.96
CA PRO A 388 -20.57 18.14 7.61
C PRO A 388 -20.26 16.68 7.29
N ILE A 389 -20.84 15.77 8.07
CA ILE A 389 -20.78 14.33 7.77
C ILE A 389 -21.29 14.19 6.33
N PRO A 390 -20.51 13.57 5.42
CA PRO A 390 -20.95 13.37 4.06
C PRO A 390 -22.30 12.66 4.09
N HIS A 391 -23.29 13.17 3.34
CA HIS A 391 -24.56 12.49 3.22
C HIS A 391 -24.31 11.18 2.46
N PHE A 392 -24.16 10.08 3.19
CA PHE A 392 -24.02 8.77 2.59
C PHE A 392 -25.38 8.39 1.99
N PRO A 393 -25.48 8.09 0.69
CA PRO A 393 -26.75 7.75 0.04
C PRO A 393 -27.25 6.34 0.38
N TYR A 394 -26.64 5.67 1.36
CA TYR A 394 -26.92 4.29 1.69
C TYR A 394 -27.87 4.21 2.91
N PRO A 395 -28.95 3.42 2.84
CA PRO A 395 -29.97 3.33 3.89
C PRO A 395 -29.52 2.59 5.16
N ARG A 396 -28.34 1.95 5.13
CA ARG A 396 -27.76 1.21 6.26
C ARG A 396 -26.27 1.47 6.30
N LEU A 397 -25.73 1.74 7.49
CA LEU A 397 -24.30 1.73 7.74
C LEU A 397 -23.96 0.41 8.43
N ILE A 398 -23.12 -0.39 7.77
CA ILE A 398 -22.57 -1.59 8.38
C ILE A 398 -21.32 -1.15 9.14
N THR A 399 -21.38 -1.22 10.46
CA THR A 399 -20.21 -0.99 11.33
C THR A 399 -19.61 -2.34 11.70
N TYR A 400 -18.31 -2.49 11.47
CA TYR A 400 -17.53 -3.60 11.98
C TYR A 400 -16.70 -3.04 13.13
N ASP A 401 -16.80 -3.62 14.32
CA ASP A 401 -16.14 -3.12 15.54
C ASP A 401 -14.61 -2.96 15.41
N ASP A 402 -14.01 -3.64 14.43
CA ASP A 402 -12.55 -3.78 14.29
C ASP A 402 -11.96 -3.28 12.97
N ILE A 403 -12.76 -2.76 12.02
CA ILE A 403 -12.19 -2.20 10.78
C ILE A 403 -11.85 -0.73 11.01
N TRP A 404 -10.77 -0.50 11.76
CA TRP A 404 -10.09 0.79 11.76
C TRP A 404 -9.47 1.02 10.39
N LEU A 405 -10.23 1.62 9.47
CA LEU A 405 -9.66 2.36 8.34
C LEU A 405 -9.09 3.66 8.93
N VAL A 406 -7.80 3.66 9.25
CA VAL A 406 -7.04 4.86 9.63
C VAL A 406 -6.62 5.61 8.37
#